data_AF-A0A9E4BMG0-F1
#
_entry.id   AF-A0A9E4BMG0-F1
#
_cell.length_a   1.000
_cell.length_b   1.000
_cell.length_c   1.000
_cell.angle_alpha   90.00
_cell.angle_beta   90.00
_cell.angle_gamma   90.00
#
_symmetry.space_group_name_H-M   'P 1'
#
loop_
_entity.id
_entity.type
_entity.pdbx_description
1 polymer ?
#
loop_
_entity_poly.entity_id
_entity_poly.type
_entity_poly.pdbx_seq_one_letter_code
_entity_poly.pdbx_strand_id
1 'polypeptide(L)'
;MNTKLMVALVAAVSSVSVQGDFSQERQVLEFVDEMVVEHGFQRDALIDLFRQVEVQESVIARISRPAESMSWDRYRAIFITNDRIQRGVNFARENSADLERAEERFGVPPKIVAAMLGVETF
;
A
#
# COMPACT_ATOMS: atom_id res chain seq x y z
N MET A 1 46.21 -33.35 -25.51
CA MET A 1 46.30 -32.20 -24.60
C MET A 1 45.46 -31.09 -25.20
N ASN A 2 44.14 -31.11 -24.97
CA ASN A 2 43.21 -30.18 -25.63
C ASN A 2 42.37 -29.50 -24.55
N THR A 3 42.85 -28.33 -24.13
CA THR A 3 42.23 -27.44 -23.17
C THR A 3 40.96 -26.85 -23.78
N LYS A 4 39.78 -27.23 -23.29
CA LYS A 4 38.51 -26.56 -23.63
C LYS A 4 38.33 -25.37 -22.69
N LEU A 5 38.44 -24.17 -23.24
CA LEU A 5 38.17 -22.91 -22.55
C LEU A 5 36.63 -22.73 -22.45
N MET A 6 36.07 -22.81 -21.24
CA MET A 6 34.68 -22.41 -20.99
C MET A 6 34.65 -20.91 -20.73
N VAL A 7 34.05 -20.15 -21.65
CA VAL A 7 33.65 -18.76 -21.40
C VAL A 7 32.26 -18.80 -20.78
N ALA A 8 32.17 -18.51 -19.49
CA ALA A 8 30.90 -18.32 -18.80
C ALA A 8 30.37 -16.92 -19.11
N LEU A 9 29.32 -16.84 -19.93
CA LEU A 9 28.56 -15.61 -20.16
C LEU A 9 27.63 -15.39 -18.94
N VAL A 10 28.05 -14.55 -18.00
CA VAL A 10 27.17 -14.05 -16.94
C VAL A 10 26.28 -12.98 -17.57
N ALA A 11 25.06 -13.36 -17.95
CA ALA A 11 24.02 -12.41 -18.31
C ALA A 11 23.47 -11.79 -17.01
N ALA A 12 23.90 -10.57 -16.69
CA ALA A 12 23.24 -9.77 -15.68
C ALA A 12 21.85 -9.40 -16.19
N VAL A 13 20.82 -10.13 -15.73
CA VAL A 13 19.42 -9.74 -15.95
C VAL A 13 19.18 -8.52 -15.06
N SER A 14 19.40 -7.34 -15.62
CA SER A 14 18.93 -6.10 -15.00
C SER A 14 17.42 -6.10 -15.15
N SER A 15 16.70 -6.05 -14.04
CA SER A 15 15.27 -5.78 -14.02
C SER A 15 15.09 -4.38 -14.63
N VAL A 16 14.73 -4.30 -15.91
CA VAL A 16 14.26 -3.06 -16.50
C VAL A 16 12.89 -2.82 -15.87
N SER A 17 12.80 -1.91 -14.89
CA SER A 17 11.53 -1.29 -14.59
C SER A 17 11.10 -0.59 -15.88
N VAL A 18 9.94 -0.96 -16.42
CA VAL A 18 9.30 -0.18 -17.48
C VAL A 18 8.86 1.11 -16.79
N GLN A 19 9.74 2.10 -16.85
CA GLN A 19 9.40 3.46 -16.49
C GLN A 19 8.38 3.92 -17.53
N GLY A 20 7.11 3.90 -17.14
CA GLY A 20 6.05 4.42 -17.99
C GLY A 20 6.16 5.93 -17.93
N ASP A 21 6.59 6.57 -19.01
CA ASP A 21 6.39 8.01 -19.11
C ASP A 21 4.88 8.27 -19.27
N PHE A 22 4.18 8.46 -18.15
CA PHE A 22 2.75 8.73 -18.11
C PHE A 22 2.40 10.16 -18.50
N SER A 23 3.40 11.04 -18.66
CA SER A 23 3.18 12.46 -18.90
C SER A 23 2.47 12.77 -20.23
N GLN A 24 2.43 11.80 -21.14
CA GLN A 24 1.79 11.92 -22.46
C GLN A 24 0.46 11.17 -22.56
N GLU A 25 0.06 10.43 -21.51
CA GLU A 25 -1.19 9.67 -21.54
C GLU A 25 -2.40 10.59 -21.44
N ARG A 26 -3.40 10.40 -22.32
CA ARG A 26 -4.58 11.29 -22.39
C ARG A 26 -5.28 11.43 -21.03
N GLN A 27 -5.50 10.30 -20.35
CA GLN A 27 -6.19 10.28 -19.05
C GLN A 27 -5.37 11.00 -17.97
N VAL A 28 -4.04 10.96 -18.07
CA VAL A 28 -3.15 11.67 -17.13
C VAL A 28 -3.18 13.16 -17.42
N LEU A 29 -3.18 13.57 -18.69
CA LEU A 29 -3.32 14.98 -19.07
C LEU A 29 -4.67 15.56 -18.62
N GLU A 30 -5.76 14.82 -18.78
CA GLU A 30 -7.10 15.19 -18.27
C GLU A 30 -7.08 15.37 -16.74
N PHE A 31 -6.45 14.44 -16.01
CA PHE A 31 -6.26 14.57 -14.56
C PHE A 31 -5.38 15.78 -14.18
N VAL A 32 -4.29 16.03 -14.92
CA VAL A 32 -3.43 17.21 -14.69
C VAL A 32 -4.24 18.49 -14.89
N ASP A 33 -5.09 18.56 -15.92
CA ASP A 33 -5.95 19.71 -16.18
C ASP A 33 -6.92 19.94 -15.02
N GLU A 34 -7.55 18.88 -14.51
CA GLU A 34 -8.41 18.91 -13.32
C GLU A 34 -7.65 19.46 -12.10
N MET A 35 -6.47 18.91 -11.80
CA MET A 35 -5.67 19.34 -10.65
C MET A 35 -5.18 20.80 -10.76
N VAL A 36 -4.92 21.28 -11.97
CA VAL A 36 -4.55 22.68 -12.21
C VAL A 36 -5.76 23.60 -12.01
N VAL A 37 -6.91 23.26 -12.61
CA VAL A 37 -8.11 24.12 -12.59
C VAL A 37 -8.77 24.13 -11.22
N GLU A 38 -8.96 22.98 -10.60
CA GLU A 38 -9.73 22.85 -9.36
C GLU A 38 -8.89 23.07 -8.11
N HIS A 39 -7.60 22.74 -8.17
CA HIS A 39 -6.73 22.72 -7.00
C HIS A 39 -5.50 23.63 -7.11
N GLY A 40 -5.29 24.30 -8.26
CA GLY A 40 -4.23 25.30 -8.43
C GLY A 40 -2.81 24.73 -8.47
N PHE A 41 -2.65 23.45 -8.82
CA PHE A 41 -1.34 22.83 -8.98
C PHE A 41 -0.57 23.43 -10.16
N GLN A 42 0.77 23.37 -10.11
CA GLN A 42 1.61 23.73 -11.26
C GLN A 42 1.63 22.57 -12.25
N ARG A 43 1.19 22.82 -13.48
CA ARG A 43 1.15 21.82 -14.55
C ARG A 43 2.49 21.11 -14.73
N ASP A 44 3.56 21.87 -14.89
CA ASP A 44 4.89 21.32 -15.21
C ASP A 44 5.40 20.39 -14.10
N ALA A 45 5.13 20.72 -12.84
CA ALA A 45 5.48 19.87 -11.70
C ALA A 45 4.74 18.53 -11.72
N LEU A 46 3.46 18.52 -12.12
CA LEU A 46 2.68 17.28 -12.26
C LEU A 46 3.17 16.45 -13.46
N ILE A 47 3.48 17.10 -14.58
CA ILE A 47 4.05 16.43 -15.76
C ILE A 47 5.38 15.77 -15.43
N ASP A 48 6.28 16.47 -14.72
CA ASP A 48 7.56 15.92 -14.28
C ASP A 48 7.40 14.78 -13.26
N LEU A 49 6.37 14.84 -12.40
CA LEU A 49 6.01 13.74 -11.51
C LEU A 49 5.58 12.51 -12.31
N PHE A 50 4.65 12.66 -13.25
CA PHE A 50 4.12 11.54 -14.04
C PHE A 50 5.17 10.92 -14.99
N ARG A 51 6.22 11.64 -15.37
CA ARG A 51 7.36 11.07 -16.09
C ARG A 51 8.12 10.01 -15.27
N GLN A 52 8.02 10.07 -13.95
CA GLN A 52 8.76 9.21 -13.02
C GLN A 52 7.91 8.09 -12.42
N VAL A 53 6.61 8.05 -12.71
CA VAL A 53 5.70 7.04 -12.15
C VAL A 53 6.00 5.66 -12.74
N GLU A 54 6.02 4.65 -11.89
CA GLU A 54 6.23 3.27 -12.29
C GLU A 54 4.94 2.46 -12.18
N VAL A 55 4.71 1.59 -13.17
CA VAL A 55 3.61 0.61 -13.10
C VAL A 55 3.96 -0.44 -12.06
N GLN A 56 3.08 -0.58 -11.07
CA GLN A 56 3.17 -1.70 -10.13
C GLN A 56 2.30 -2.85 -10.64
N GLU A 57 2.88 -3.72 -11.48
CA GLU A 57 2.20 -4.90 -12.02
C GLU A 57 1.63 -5.80 -10.92
N SER A 58 2.29 -5.86 -9.77
CA SER A 58 1.80 -6.61 -8.61
C SER A 58 0.50 -6.05 -8.03
N VAL A 59 0.28 -4.73 -8.11
CA VAL A 59 -0.96 -4.07 -7.68
C VAL A 59 -2.08 -4.35 -8.67
N ILE A 60 -1.80 -4.20 -9.98
CA ILE A 60 -2.75 -4.52 -11.05
C ILE A 60 -3.19 -6.00 -10.96
N ALA A 61 -2.22 -6.90 -10.76
CA ALA A 61 -2.51 -8.32 -10.60
C ALA A 61 -3.33 -8.62 -9.34
N ARG A 62 -3.17 -7.86 -8.24
CA ARG A 62 -3.96 -8.04 -7.01
C ARG A 62 -5.39 -7.54 -7.16
N ILE A 63 -5.60 -6.36 -7.76
CA ILE A 63 -6.94 -5.80 -7.94
C ILE A 63 -7.76 -6.53 -9.01
N SER A 64 -7.09 -7.16 -9.97
CA SER A 64 -7.75 -7.93 -11.04
C SER A 64 -8.15 -9.36 -10.63
N ARG A 65 -7.80 -9.81 -9.42
CA ARG A 65 -8.21 -11.13 -8.93
C ARG A 65 -9.71 -11.16 -8.68
N PRO A 66 -10.41 -12.25 -9.06
CA PRO A 66 -11.80 -12.44 -8.67
C PRO A 66 -11.98 -12.36 -7.15
N ALA A 67 -13.13 -11.89 -6.70
CA ALA A 67 -13.44 -11.85 -5.28
C ALA A 67 -13.45 -13.28 -4.69
N GLU A 68 -12.58 -13.54 -3.71
CA GLU A 68 -12.59 -14.78 -2.94
C GLU A 68 -13.39 -14.58 -1.64
N SER A 69 -14.30 -15.50 -1.33
CA SER A 69 -15.06 -15.46 -0.08
C SER A 69 -14.52 -16.46 0.94
N MET A 70 -14.27 -16.01 2.17
CA MET A 70 -13.92 -16.85 3.30
C MET A 70 -15.11 -17.01 4.25
N SER A 71 -15.31 -18.20 4.84
CA SER A 71 -16.31 -18.37 5.90
C SER A 71 -15.95 -17.54 7.13
N TRP A 72 -16.96 -17.09 7.88
CA TRP A 72 -16.75 -16.26 9.07
C TRP A 72 -15.79 -16.90 10.08
N ASP A 73 -15.93 -18.20 10.34
CA ASP A 73 -15.08 -18.89 11.31
C ASP A 73 -13.60 -18.86 10.92
N ARG A 74 -13.31 -19.02 9.63
CA ARG A 74 -11.93 -18.92 9.10
C ARG A 74 -11.41 -17.49 9.15
N TYR A 75 -12.24 -16.50 8.78
CA TYR A 75 -11.84 -15.10 8.79
C TYR A 75 -11.57 -14.61 10.22
N ARG A 76 -12.46 -14.92 11.16
CA ARG A 76 -12.32 -14.59 12.59
C ARG A 76 -11.02 -15.14 13.17
N ALA A 77 -10.61 -16.34 12.78
CA ALA A 77 -9.40 -16.98 13.27
C ALA A 77 -8.10 -16.24 12.86
N ILE A 78 -8.14 -15.41 11.82
CA ILE A 78 -6.99 -14.58 11.39
C ILE A 78 -6.71 -13.45 12.40
N PHE A 79 -7.77 -12.89 12.99
CA PHE A 79 -7.68 -11.68 13.82
C PHE A 79 -7.77 -11.97 15.32
N ILE A 80 -8.55 -12.97 15.73
CA ILE A 80 -8.74 -13.30 17.15
C ILE A 80 -7.70 -14.33 17.58
N THR A 81 -6.46 -13.87 17.74
CA THR A 81 -5.32 -14.66 18.21
C THR A 81 -4.78 -14.10 19.53
N ASN A 82 -4.13 -14.93 20.34
CA ASN A 82 -3.56 -14.49 21.62
C ASN A 82 -2.53 -13.35 21.44
N ASP A 83 -1.71 -13.40 20.40
CA ASP A 83 -0.72 -12.36 20.13
C ASP A 83 -1.37 -11.02 19.76
N ARG A 84 -2.37 -11.03 18.86
CA ARG A 84 -3.19 -9.84 18.52
C ARG A 84 -3.86 -9.23 19.74
N ILE A 85 -4.46 -10.07 20.59
CA ILE A 85 -5.11 -9.61 21.83
C ILE A 85 -4.10 -8.97 22.77
N GLN A 86 -2.95 -9.62 23.02
CA GLN A 86 -1.96 -9.11 23.95
C GLN A 86 -1.34 -7.79 23.47
N ARG A 87 -1.04 -7.67 22.17
CA ARG A 87 -0.59 -6.42 21.58
C ARG A 87 -1.64 -5.31 21.67
N GLY A 88 -2.91 -5.63 21.38
CA GLY A 88 -4.01 -4.68 21.53
C GLY A 88 -4.17 -4.16 22.97
N VAL A 89 -4.01 -5.05 23.97
CA VAL A 89 -4.01 -4.66 25.38
C VAL A 89 -2.82 -3.75 25.72
N ASN A 90 -1.62 -4.06 25.23
CA ASN A 90 -0.44 -3.23 25.46
C ASN A 90 -0.60 -1.85 24.80
N PHE A 91 -1.03 -1.82 23.54
CA PHE A 91 -1.33 -0.58 22.82
C PHE A 91 -2.35 0.28 23.57
N ALA A 92 -3.46 -0.32 24.02
CA ALA A 92 -4.48 0.41 24.75
C ALA A 92 -3.98 0.96 26.10
N ARG A 93 -3.09 0.24 26.78
CA ARG A 93 -2.47 0.70 28.02
C ARG A 93 -1.52 1.87 27.77
N GLU A 94 -0.64 1.73 26.79
CA GLU A 94 0.37 2.73 26.41
C GLU A 94 -0.27 4.03 25.92
N ASN A 95 -1.42 3.94 25.23
CA ASN A 95 -2.12 5.08 24.63
C ASN A 95 -3.43 5.43 25.35
N SER A 96 -3.57 5.03 26.62
CA SER A 96 -4.81 5.20 27.40
C SER A 96 -5.32 6.65 27.40
N ALA A 97 -4.46 7.61 27.69
CA ALA A 97 -4.82 9.03 27.70
C ALA A 97 -5.30 9.54 26.33
N ASP A 98 -4.76 9.03 25.23
CA ASP A 98 -5.15 9.42 23.87
C ASP A 98 -6.50 8.81 23.48
N LEU A 99 -6.71 7.55 23.86
CA LEU A 99 -7.96 6.84 23.65
C LEU A 99 -9.10 7.43 24.49
N GLU A 100 -8.84 7.81 25.73
CA GLU A 100 -9.82 8.51 26.59
C GLU A 100 -10.20 9.86 26.00
N ARG A 101 -9.23 10.67 25.55
CA ARG A 101 -9.54 11.93 24.85
C ARG A 101 -10.36 11.71 23.58
N ALA A 102 -10.08 10.64 22.84
CA ALA A 102 -10.86 10.30 21.65
C ALA A 102 -12.29 9.88 22.01
N GLU A 103 -12.48 9.13 23.09
CA GLU A 103 -13.80 8.78 23.62
C GLU A 103 -14.58 10.01 24.06
N GLU A 104 -13.97 10.92 24.83
CA GLU A 104 -14.61 12.16 25.27
C GLU A 104 -15.04 13.05 24.11
N ARG A 105 -14.19 13.16 23.08
CA ARG A 105 -14.43 14.04 21.94
C ARG A 105 -15.40 13.46 20.91
N PHE A 106 -15.30 12.16 20.65
CA PHE A 106 -16.00 11.51 19.53
C PHE A 106 -17.01 10.45 19.95
N GLY A 107 -17.07 10.08 21.23
CA GLY A 107 -17.99 9.06 21.76
C GLY A 107 -17.66 7.63 21.33
N VAL A 108 -16.45 7.39 20.81
CA VAL A 108 -16.02 6.06 20.34
C VAL A 108 -15.24 5.36 21.46
N PRO A 109 -15.69 4.18 21.94
CA PRO A 109 -15.00 3.49 23.02
C PRO A 109 -13.56 3.12 22.66
N PRO A 110 -12.59 3.25 23.60
CA PRO A 110 -11.17 2.95 23.39
C PRO A 110 -10.91 1.59 22.72
N LYS A 111 -11.65 0.56 23.13
CA LYS A 111 -11.53 -0.79 22.60
C LYS A 111 -11.85 -0.90 21.11
N ILE A 112 -12.72 -0.04 20.58
CA ILE A 112 -13.09 -0.04 19.15
C ILE A 112 -11.96 0.56 18.33
N VAL A 113 -11.39 1.67 18.78
CA VAL A 113 -10.22 2.29 18.13
C VAL A 113 -9.04 1.32 18.14
N ALA A 114 -8.74 0.71 19.29
CA ALA A 114 -7.68 -0.28 19.41
C ALA A 114 -7.92 -1.51 18.52
N ALA A 115 -9.16 -1.99 18.41
CA ALA A 115 -9.51 -3.10 17.55
C ALA A 115 -9.35 -2.76 16.05
N MET A 116 -9.76 -1.57 15.62
CA MET A 116 -9.57 -1.10 14.23
C MET A 116 -8.09 -1.08 13.86
N LEU A 117 -7.25 -0.43 14.67
CA LEU A 117 -5.81 -0.38 14.43
C LEU A 117 -5.18 -1.79 14.47
N GLY A 118 -5.65 -2.64 15.39
CA GLY A 118 -5.22 -4.03 15.49
C GLY A 118 -5.63 -4.91 14.29
N VAL A 119 -6.67 -4.55 13.54
CA VAL A 119 -7.04 -5.22 12.28
C VAL A 119 -6.16 -4.73 11.14
N GLU A 120 -5.97 -3.42 11.02
CA GLU A 120 -5.29 -2.78 9.88
C GLU A 120 -3.76 -2.99 9.87
N THR A 121 -3.09 -2.95 11.03
CA THR A 121 -1.61 -2.82 11.07
C THR A 121 -0.88 -3.68 12.11
N PHE A 122 -1.51 -4.74 12.65
CA PHE A 122 -0.94 -5.63 13.69
C PHE A 122 0.56 -5.96 13.62
#